data_AF-A0A4Q7L4W3-F1
#
_entry.id   AF-A0A4Q7L4W3-F1
#
_cell.length_a   1.000
_cell.length_b   1.000
_cell.length_c   1.000
_cell.angle_alpha   90.00
_cell.angle_beta   90.00
_cell.angle_gamma   90.00
#
_symmetry.space_group_name_H-M   'P 1'
#
loop_
_entity.id
_entity.type
_entity.pdbx_description
1 polymer ?
#
loop_
_entity_poly.entity_id
_entity_poly.type
_entity_poly.pdbx_seq_one_letter_code
_entity_poly.pdbx_strand_id
1 'polypeptide(L)'
;MDERDRAFSEYFDSRANTMRGTAYLMCGDWSRAQDLVQTAFLKLYRAWDRVSAHDTLDAYTRQILVRTYLDDNRLCETQQREAFR
;
A
#
# COMPACT_ATOMS: atom_id res chain seq x y z
N MET A 1 -19.78 11.05 -8.72
CA MET A 1 -18.50 10.68 -8.12
C MET A 1 -18.43 11.43 -6.81
N ASP A 2 -18.32 10.71 -5.70
CA ASP A 2 -18.30 11.32 -4.36
C ASP A 2 -17.08 12.25 -4.21
N GLU A 3 -17.18 13.31 -3.42
CA GLU A 3 -16.07 14.25 -3.18
C GLU A 3 -14.86 13.52 -2.59
N ARG A 4 -15.15 12.54 -1.74
CA ARG A 4 -14.17 11.60 -1.20
C ARG A 4 -13.40 10.85 -2.28
N ASP A 5 -14.11 10.34 -3.29
CA ASP A 5 -13.52 9.54 -4.36
C ASP A 5 -12.63 10.40 -5.27
N ARG A 6 -13.02 11.66 -5.49
CA ARG A 6 -12.22 12.63 -6.25
C ARG A 6 -10.93 12.98 -5.52
N ALA A 7 -11.03 13.39 -4.26
CA ALA A 7 -9.86 13.71 -3.44
C ALA A 7 -8.91 12.52 -3.30
N PHE A 8 -9.46 11.31 -3.13
CA PHE A 8 -8.65 10.09 -3.12
C PHE A 8 -7.98 9.84 -4.48
N SER A 9 -8.68 10.01 -5.60
CA SER A 9 -8.13 9.77 -6.94
C SER A 9 -6.99 10.74 -7.26
N GLU A 10 -7.14 12.02 -6.91
CA GLU A 10 -6.07 13.02 -7.06
C GLU A 10 -4.84 12.67 -6.22
N TYR A 11 -5.06 12.25 -4.97
CA TYR A 11 -3.98 11.77 -4.12
C TYR A 11 -3.31 10.51 -4.67
N PHE A 12 -4.10 9.55 -5.15
CA PHE A 12 -3.62 8.32 -5.75
C PHE A 12 -2.73 8.61 -6.96
N ASP A 13 -3.20 9.43 -7.90
CA ASP A 13 -2.47 9.74 -9.13
C ASP A 13 -1.13 10.43 -8.83
N SER A 14 -1.08 11.30 -7.82
CA SER A 14 0.15 11.98 -7.42
C SER A 14 1.15 11.09 -6.67
N ARG A 15 0.70 10.05 -5.94
CA ARG A 15 1.54 9.24 -5.05
C ARG A 15 1.79 7.81 -5.50
N ALA A 16 0.96 7.24 -6.37
CA ALA A 16 1.03 5.83 -6.77
C ALA A 16 2.39 5.45 -7.38
N ASN A 17 2.92 6.27 -8.29
CA ASN A 17 4.22 6.01 -8.92
C ASN A 17 5.38 6.06 -7.92
N THR A 18 5.41 7.05 -7.02
CA THR A 18 6.45 7.16 -5.99
C THR A 18 6.39 5.98 -4.99
N MET A 19 5.18 5.57 -4.60
CA MET A 19 5.01 4.42 -3.71
C MET A 19 5.40 3.11 -4.40
N ARG A 20 5.14 2.97 -5.71
CA ARG A 20 5.60 1.80 -6.48
C ARG A 20 7.12 1.73 -6.59
N GLY A 21 7.79 2.85 -6.80
CA GLY A 21 9.25 2.91 -6.74
C GLY A 21 9.78 2.52 -5.35
N THR A 22 9.12 2.98 -4.28
CA THR A 22 9.49 2.61 -2.91
C THR A 22 9.29 1.12 -2.64
N ALA A 23 8.14 0.56 -3.04
CA ALA A 23 7.84 -0.85 -2.90
C ALA A 23 8.83 -1.72 -3.68
N TYR A 24 9.21 -1.29 -4.90
CA TYR A 24 10.23 -1.96 -5.70
C TYR A 24 11.57 -2.06 -4.98
N LEU A 25 12.00 -1.01 -4.27
CA LEU A 25 13.22 -1.08 -3.46
C LEU A 25 13.14 -2.08 -2.30
N MET A 26 11.93 -2.44 -1.85
CA MET A 26 11.71 -3.39 -0.76
C MET A 26 11.60 -4.84 -1.25
N CYS A 27 11.00 -5.07 -2.42
CA CYS A 27 10.74 -6.43 -2.94
C CYS A 27 11.66 -6.84 -4.11
N GLY A 28 12.29 -5.90 -4.81
CA GLY A 28 13.14 -6.15 -5.99
C GLY A 28 12.38 -6.58 -7.25
N ASP A 29 11.05 -6.67 -7.21
CA ASP A 29 10.18 -7.17 -8.27
C ASP A 29 9.04 -6.17 -8.55
N TRP A 30 8.86 -5.79 -9.81
CA TRP A 30 7.85 -4.81 -10.21
C TRP A 30 6.41 -5.29 -10.06
N SER A 31 6.13 -6.56 -10.34
CA SER A 31 4.81 -7.17 -10.16
C SER A 31 4.45 -7.20 -8.68
N ARG A 32 5.37 -7.67 -7.84
CA ARG A 32 5.16 -7.67 -6.38
C ARG A 32 5.04 -6.26 -5.81
N ALA A 33 5.81 -5.30 -6.34
CA ALA A 33 5.70 -3.89 -5.95
C ALA A 33 4.30 -3.33 -6.28
N GLN A 34 3.78 -3.63 -7.46
CA GLN A 34 2.44 -3.20 -7.86
C GLN A 34 1.35 -3.77 -6.93
N ASP A 35 1.42 -5.05 -6.59
CA ASP A 35 0.43 -5.70 -5.72
C ASP A 35 0.46 -5.13 -4.29
N LEU A 36 1.66 -4.87 -3.77
CA LEU A 36 1.85 -4.22 -2.46
C LEU A 36 1.25 -2.83 -2.44
N VAL A 37 1.52 -2.03 -3.47
CA VAL A 37 0.97 -0.67 -3.59
C VAL A 37 -0.54 -0.71 -3.71
N GLN A 38 -1.08 -1.57 -4.56
CA GLN A 38 -2.53 -1.70 -4.72
C GLN A 38 -3.21 -2.06 -3.40
N THR A 39 -2.66 -3.04 -2.68
CA THR A 39 -3.16 -3.44 -1.36
C THR A 39 -3.06 -2.32 -0.34
N ALA A 40 -1.96 -1.57 -0.34
CA ALA A 40 -1.77 -0.42 0.55
C ALA A 40 -2.78 0.70 0.27
N PHE A 41 -3.01 1.06 -0.99
CA PHE A 41 -4.00 2.07 -1.37
C PHE A 41 -5.45 1.62 -1.10
N LEU A 42 -5.76 0.34 -1.25
CA LEU A 42 -7.07 -0.21 -0.85
C LEU A 42 -7.30 -0.07 0.67
N LYS A 43 -6.28 -0.36 1.48
CA LYS A 43 -6.33 -0.15 2.94
C LYS A 43 -6.44 1.35 3.29
N LEU A 44 -5.75 2.22 2.55
CA LEU A 44 -5.83 3.66 2.73
C LEU A 44 -7.23 4.20 2.40
N TYR A 45 -7.82 3.77 1.29
CA TYR A 45 -9.15 4.19 0.87
C TYR A 45 -10.21 3.89 1.94
N ARG A 46 -10.13 2.72 2.60
CA ARG A 46 -11.01 2.36 3.72
C ARG A 46 -10.85 3.25 4.96
N ALA A 47 -9.66 3.82 5.16
CA ALA A 47 -9.37 4.71 6.28
C ALA A 47 -9.48 6.20 5.90
N TRP A 48 -9.76 6.50 4.63
CA TRP A 48 -9.60 7.83 4.04
C TRP A 48 -10.38 8.92 4.78
N ASP A 49 -11.63 8.65 5.14
CA ASP A 49 -12.47 9.61 5.89
C ASP A 49 -11.87 10.04 7.24
N ARG A 50 -11.01 9.20 7.83
CA ARG A 50 -10.33 9.50 9.09
C ARG A 50 -8.99 10.20 8.88
N VAL A 51 -8.29 9.93 7.79
CA VAL A 51 -6.87 10.33 7.61
C VAL A 51 -6.68 11.49 6.62
N SER A 52 -7.66 11.75 5.75
CA SER A 52 -7.59 12.84 4.76
C SER A 52 -7.56 14.23 5.39
N ALA A 53 -8.10 14.39 6.60
CA ALA A 53 -8.09 15.64 7.36
C ALA A 53 -6.77 15.94 8.08
N HIS A 54 -5.79 15.04 8.02
CA HIS A 54 -4.51 15.18 8.70
C HIS A 54 -3.37 15.46 7.72
N ASP A 55 -2.49 16.42 8.06
CA ASP A 55 -1.24 16.71 7.33
C ASP A 55 -0.26 15.52 7.26
N THR A 56 -0.54 14.43 7.98
CA THR A 56 0.31 13.24 8.05
C THR A 56 -0.05 12.16 7.03
N LEU A 57 -0.88 12.47 6.02
CA LEU A 57 -1.39 11.50 5.05
C LEU A 57 -0.28 10.71 4.35
N ASP A 58 0.79 11.38 3.91
CA ASP A 58 1.93 10.73 3.26
C ASP A 58 2.69 9.78 4.20
N ALA A 59 2.90 10.18 5.45
CA ALA A 59 3.53 9.34 6.45
C ALA A 59 2.68 8.10 6.74
N TYR A 60 1.36 8.27 6.81
CA TYR A 60 0.41 7.18 6.99
C TYR A 60 0.41 6.21 5.81
N THR A 61 0.43 6.71 4.57
CA THR A 61 0.52 5.88 3.35
C THR A 61 1.80 5.05 3.34
N ARG A 62 2.95 5.65 3.66
CA ARG A 62 4.23 4.91 3.79
C ARG A 62 4.16 3.84 4.87
N GLN A 63 3.55 4.16 6.02
CA GLN A 63 3.37 3.20 7.11
C GLN A 63 2.50 2.00 6.68
N ILE A 64 1.40 2.25 5.95
CA ILE A 64 0.56 1.17 5.41
C ILE A 64 1.34 0.31 4.42
N LEU A 65 2.16 0.91 3.56
CA LEU A 65 2.98 0.18 2.59
C LEU A 65 3.96 -0.76 3.31
N VAL A 66 4.70 -0.25 4.29
CA VAL A 66 5.65 -1.05 5.08
C VAL A 66 4.95 -2.17 5.84
N ARG A 67 3.82 -1.88 6.49
CA ARG A 67 3.03 -2.91 7.19
C ARG A 67 2.55 -3.99 6.24
N THR A 68 2.04 -3.60 5.06
CA THR A 68 1.56 -4.54 4.05
C THR A 68 2.68 -5.43 3.53
N TYR A 69 3.89 -4.89 3.33
CA TYR A 69 5.06 -5.69 2.99
C TYR A 69 5.44 -6.67 4.10
N LEU A 70 5.43 -6.24 5.37
CA LEU A 70 5.74 -7.13 6.49
C LEU A 70 4.70 -8.25 6.63
N ASP A 71 3.42 -7.92 6.46
CA ASP A 71 2.32 -8.90 6.47
C ASP A 71 2.49 -9.92 5.32
N ASP A 72 2.77 -9.45 4.11
CA ASP A 72 3.00 -10.29 2.92
C ASP A 72 4.17 -11.26 3.12
N ASN A 73 5.28 -10.79 3.71
CA ASN A 73 6.42 -11.66 4.00
C ASN A 73 6.14 -12.67 5.11
N ARG A 74 5.36 -12.31 6.14
CA ARG A 74 4.94 -13.26 7.19
C ARG A 74 4.03 -14.36 6.62
N LEU A 75 3.12 -13.98 5.73
CA LEU A 75 2.25 -14.93 5.04
C LEU A 75 3.06 -15.82 4.09
N CYS A 76 4.01 -15.26 3.35
CA CYS A 76 4.89 -16.05 2.49
C CYS A 76 5.73 -17.06 3.29
N GLU A 77 6.27 -16.68 4.44
CA GLU A 77 7.04 -17.58 5.32
C GLU A 77 6.16 -18.71 5.89
N THR A 78 4.89 -18.41 6.19
CA THR A 78 3.92 -19.42 6.65
C THR A 78 3.51 -20.36 5.51
N GLN A 79 3.21 -19.82 4.33
CA GLN A 79 2.81 -20.57 3.13
C GLN A 79 3.95 -21.45 2.59
N GLN A 80 5.21 -20.98 2.65
CA GLN A 80 6.39 -21.76 2.24
C GLN A 80 6.66 -22.95 3.16
N ARG A 81 6.35 -22.82 4.46
CA ARG A 81 6.45 -23.93 5.43
C ARG A 81 5.39 -25.01 5.18
N GLU A 82 4.20 -24.62 4.75
CA GLU A 82 3.13 -25.56 4.42
C GLU A 82 3.33 -26.22 3.05
N ALA A 83 3.91 -25.51 2.07
CA ALA A 83 4.20 -26.04 0.75
C ALA A 83 5.34 -27.09 0.71
N PHE A 84 6.12 -27.21 1.79
CA PHE A 84 7.21 -28.18 1.92
C PHE A 84 6.86 -29.36 2.85
N ARG A 85 5.58 -29.50 3.22
CA ARG A 85 5.06 -30.64 3.98
C ARG A 85 4.21 -31.53 3.09
#